data_AF-A0A6V7Q655-F1
#
_entry.id   AF-A0A6V7Q655-F1
#
_cell.length_a   1.000
_cell.length_b   1.000
_cell.length_c   1.000
_cell.angle_alpha   90.00
_cell.angle_beta   90.00
_cell.angle_gamma   90.00
#
_symmetry.space_group_name_H-M   'P 1'
#
loop_
_entity.id
_entity.type
_entity.pdbx_description
1 polymer ?
#
loop_
_entity_poly.entity_id
_entity_poly.type
_entity_poly.pdbx_seq_one_letter_code
_entity_poly.pdbx_strand_id
1 'polypeptide(L)'
;MLIDHNWTEILKRRELYREVFARFDHNTVAKMEENDIMEISSNKELMLAECRVRCIVDNAKEFGSFSTYIWGHVNHKPMVSKFKHPRSVPFRTPKSEAISKDLVRKGFQLVGPVIVFSFMQATVIVLLYMLNL
;
A
#
# COMPACT_ATOMS: atom_id res chain seq x y z
N MET A 1 -2.32 5.52 -4.59
CA MET A 1 -2.09 5.05 -5.97
C MET A 1 -3.24 4.18 -6.49
N LEU A 2 -3.56 3.03 -5.88
CA LEU A 2 -4.66 2.15 -6.35
C LEU A 2 -6.05 2.78 -6.34
N ILE A 3 -6.23 3.89 -5.62
CA ILE A 3 -7.47 4.67 -5.62
C ILE A 3 -7.70 5.42 -6.93
N ASP A 4 -6.63 5.80 -7.64
CA ASP A 4 -6.70 6.63 -8.85
C ASP A 4 -6.35 5.83 -10.13
N HIS A 5 -5.58 4.75 -9.99
CA HIS A 5 -5.02 3.98 -11.11
C HIS A 5 -5.09 2.47 -10.88
N ASN A 6 -5.14 1.72 -11.98
CA ASN A 6 -5.04 0.26 -11.93
C ASN A 6 -3.58 -0.22 -11.74
N TRP A 7 -3.40 -1.49 -11.39
CA TRP A 7 -2.06 -2.07 -11.16
C TRP A 7 -1.10 -1.91 -12.34
N THR A 8 -1.57 -2.09 -13.58
CA THR A 8 -0.74 -1.99 -14.78
C THR A 8 -0.20 -0.58 -14.95
N GLU A 9 -1.04 0.44 -14.75
CA GLU A 9 -0.65 1.85 -14.81
C GLU A 9 0.35 2.23 -13.71
N ILE A 10 0.14 1.72 -12.50
CA ILE A 10 1.07 1.95 -11.37
C ILE A 10 2.43 1.31 -11.67
N LEU A 11 2.45 0.08 -12.18
CA LEU A 11 3.69 -0.64 -12.48
C LEU A 11 4.51 0.03 -13.59
N LYS A 12 3.85 0.61 -14.60
CA LYS A 12 4.54 1.39 -15.66
C LYS A 12 5.31 2.59 -15.10
N ARG A 13 4.82 3.19 -14.02
CA ARG A 13 5.42 4.37 -13.36
C ARG A 13 6.27 4.01 -12.13
N ARG A 14 6.50 2.72 -11.86
CA ARG A 14 7.15 2.26 -10.63
C ARG A 14 8.53 2.87 -10.43
N GLU A 15 9.35 2.94 -11.48
CA GLU A 15 10.70 3.48 -11.36
C GLU A 15 10.67 5.00 -11.15
N LEU A 16 9.76 5.73 -11.80
CA LEU A 16 9.53 7.16 -11.54
C LEU A 16 9.15 7.40 -10.07
N TYR A 17 8.22 6.60 -9.53
CA TYR A 17 7.86 6.70 -8.11
C TYR A 17 9.05 6.40 -7.19
N ARG A 18 9.87 5.40 -7.53
CA ARG A 18 11.07 5.09 -6.74
C ARG A 18 12.09 6.23 -6.80
N GLU A 19 12.24 6.89 -7.93
CA GLU A 19 13.17 8.02 -8.05
C GLU A 19 12.72 9.18 -7.15
N VAL A 20 11.48 9.64 -7.31
CA VAL A 20 10.97 10.82 -6.60
C VAL A 20 10.74 10.58 -5.10
N PHE A 21 10.50 9.32 -4.69
CA PHE A 21 10.35 8.94 -3.28
C PHE A 21 11.61 8.29 -2.69
N ALA A 22 12.80 8.57 -3.21
CA ALA A 22 14.08 8.08 -2.65
C ALA A 22 14.09 6.55 -2.38
N ARG A 23 13.62 5.78 -3.37
CA ARG A 23 13.39 4.32 -3.34
C ARG A 23 12.47 3.85 -2.21
N PHE A 24 11.59 4.72 -1.74
CA PHE A 24 10.73 4.54 -0.58
C PHE A 24 11.51 4.28 0.73
N ASP A 25 12.71 4.85 0.87
CA ASP A 25 13.39 4.90 2.17
C ASP A 25 12.58 5.79 3.13
N HIS A 26 11.98 5.18 4.15
CA HIS A 26 11.05 5.87 5.03
C HIS A 26 11.71 7.03 5.80
N ASN A 27 13.00 6.92 6.14
CA ASN A 27 13.73 7.98 6.85
C ASN A 27 13.92 9.23 5.99
N THR A 28 14.10 9.04 4.68
CA THR A 28 14.22 10.11 3.70
C THR A 28 12.86 10.69 3.37
N VAL A 29 11.87 9.84 3.06
CA VAL A 29 10.52 10.28 2.68
C VAL A 29 9.81 11.02 3.83
N ALA A 30 10.00 10.59 5.08
CA ALA A 30 9.38 11.26 6.24
C ALA A 30 9.89 12.69 6.47
N LYS A 31 11.04 13.06 5.89
CA LYS A 31 11.67 14.38 6.00
C LYS A 31 11.38 15.29 4.81
N MET A 32 10.65 14.81 3.80
CA MET A 32 10.26 15.63 2.66
C MET A 32 9.41 16.80 3.12
N GLU A 33 9.78 18.00 2.67
CA GLU A 33 9.15 19.26 3.05
C GLU A 33 8.22 19.76 1.94
N GLU A 34 7.65 20.94 2.15
CA GLU A 34 6.67 21.54 1.23
C GLU A 34 7.19 21.68 -0.20
N ASN A 35 8.47 22.07 -0.36
CA ASN A 35 9.08 22.21 -1.68
C ASN A 35 9.17 20.87 -2.42
N ASP A 36 9.54 19.79 -1.74
CA ASP A 36 9.59 18.44 -2.32
C ASP A 36 8.19 18.00 -2.76
N ILE A 37 7.18 18.24 -1.91
CA ILE A 37 5.78 17.89 -2.20
C ILE A 37 5.29 18.62 -3.44
N MET A 38 5.58 19.92 -3.55
CA MET A 38 5.19 20.75 -4.69
C MET A 38 5.92 20.35 -5.97
N GLU A 39 7.21 20.02 -5.89
CA GLU A 39 8.00 19.53 -7.03
C GLU A 39 7.44 18.20 -7.55
N ILE A 40 7.25 17.22 -6.65
CA ILE A 40 6.72 15.89 -7.00
C ILE A 40 5.31 16.01 -7.58
N SER A 41 4.41 16.76 -6.95
CA SER A 41 3.02 16.90 -7.40
C SER A 41 2.88 17.67 -8.72
N SER A 42 3.86 18.50 -9.06
CA SER A 42 3.90 19.21 -10.35
C SER A 42 4.36 18.32 -11.51
N ASN A 43 4.98 17.16 -11.23
CA ASN A 43 5.41 16.22 -12.25
C ASN A 43 4.22 15.44 -12.85
N LYS A 44 3.80 15.87 -14.04
CA LYS A 44 2.66 15.28 -14.77
C LYS A 44 2.87 13.82 -15.17
N GLU A 45 4.11 13.35 -15.31
CA GLU A 45 4.39 11.96 -15.67
C GLU A 45 4.02 10.99 -14.54
N LEU A 46 4.09 11.45 -13.29
CA LEU A 46 3.64 10.67 -12.14
C LEU A 46 2.12 10.50 -12.10
N MET A 47 1.37 11.43 -12.69
CA MET A 47 -0.10 11.52 -12.56
C MET A 47 -0.56 11.43 -11.10
N LEU A 48 0.21 12.02 -10.17
CA LEU A 48 0.01 11.89 -8.74
C LEU A 48 -0.45 13.23 -8.16
N ALA A 49 -1.69 13.27 -7.66
CA ALA A 49 -2.21 14.47 -7.02
C ALA A 49 -1.43 14.84 -5.74
N GLU A 50 -1.29 16.12 -5.44
CA GLU A 50 -0.57 16.65 -4.28
C GLU A 50 -1.01 16.00 -2.95
N CYS A 51 -2.32 15.83 -2.74
CA CYS A 51 -2.84 15.18 -1.53
C CYS A 51 -2.33 13.74 -1.36
N ARG A 52 -2.03 13.04 -2.47
CA ARG A 52 -1.45 11.68 -2.43
C ARG A 52 0.01 11.72 -2.05
N VAL A 53 0.77 12.71 -2.54
CA VAL A 53 2.17 12.93 -2.18
C VAL A 53 2.26 13.19 -0.67
N ARG A 54 1.44 14.10 -0.14
CA ARG A 54 1.35 14.38 1.31
C ARG A 54 1.04 13.12 2.12
N CYS A 55 0.05 12.33 1.71
CA CYS A 55 -0.27 11.07 2.39
C CYS A 55 0.91 10.10 2.42
N ILE A 56 1.72 10.02 1.37
CA ILE A 56 2.90 9.15 1.33
C ILE A 56 3.96 9.64 2.33
N VAL A 57 4.22 10.95 2.36
CA VAL A 57 5.15 11.58 3.31
C VAL A 57 4.69 11.36 4.76
N ASP A 58 3.41 11.57 5.05
CA ASP A 58 2.86 11.37 6.39
C ASP A 58 2.90 9.89 6.80
N ASN A 59 2.56 8.97 5.91
CA ASN A 59 2.66 7.53 6.18
C ASN A 59 4.10 7.09 6.49
N ALA A 60 5.11 7.75 5.92
CA ALA A 60 6.52 7.40 6.17
C ALA A 60 6.98 7.75 7.59
N LYS A 61 6.29 8.68 8.27
CA LYS A 61 6.64 9.13 9.63
C LYS A 61 6.29 8.09 10.71
N GLU A 62 5.38 7.18 10.42
CA GLU A 62 4.66 6.44 11.46
C GLU A 62 5.36 5.15 11.97
N PHE A 63 6.50 4.67 11.41
CA PHE A 63 7.15 3.45 11.96
C PHE A 63 8.66 3.32 11.76
N GLY A 64 9.27 2.64 12.74
CA GLY A 64 10.60 2.01 12.64
C GLY A 64 10.59 0.56 12.12
N SER A 65 9.64 -0.30 12.52
CA SER A 65 9.54 -1.69 12.01
C SER A 65 8.11 -2.07 11.60
N PHE A 66 7.65 -1.54 10.47
CA PHE A 66 6.33 -1.84 9.91
C PHE A 66 6.11 -3.33 9.64
N SER A 67 7.16 -4.04 9.24
CA SER A 67 7.10 -5.48 8.94
C SER A 67 6.63 -6.30 10.14
N THR A 68 7.27 -6.13 11.30
CA THR A 68 6.90 -6.87 12.53
C THR A 68 5.45 -6.59 12.91
N TYR A 69 5.04 -5.33 12.84
CA TYR A 69 3.68 -4.91 13.14
C TYR A 69 2.65 -5.57 12.20
N ILE A 70 2.85 -5.48 10.88
CA ILE A 70 1.85 -5.97 9.92
C ILE A 70 1.73 -7.50 9.95
N TRP A 71 2.85 -8.21 10.13
CA TRP A 71 2.87 -9.67 10.28
C TRP A 71 2.27 -10.14 11.60
N GLY A 72 2.27 -9.29 12.64
CA GLY A 72 1.59 -9.57 13.91
C GLY A 72 0.08 -9.82 13.74
N HIS A 73 -0.58 -9.17 12.78
CA HIS A 73 -2.01 -9.39 12.51
C HIS A 73 -2.36 -10.79 11.97
N VAL A 74 -1.35 -11.52 11.50
CA VAL A 74 -1.47 -12.88 10.94
C VAL A 74 -0.61 -13.90 11.69
N ASN A 75 -0.22 -13.60 12.94
CA ASN A 75 0.61 -14.48 13.77
C ASN A 75 1.92 -14.90 13.06
N HIS A 76 2.49 -13.99 12.27
CA HIS A 76 3.72 -14.21 11.49
C HIS A 76 3.65 -15.43 10.53
N LYS A 77 2.45 -15.81 10.10
CA LYS A 77 2.22 -16.92 9.16
C LYS A 77 1.33 -16.46 8.00
N PRO A 78 1.68 -16.78 6.74
CA PRO A 78 0.82 -16.48 5.61
C PRO A 78 -0.57 -17.08 5.78
N MET A 79 -1.60 -16.31 5.50
CA MET A 79 -2.97 -16.81 5.43
C MET A 79 -3.19 -17.46 4.06
N VAL A 80 -3.58 -18.74 4.07
CA VAL A 80 -3.86 -19.48 2.85
C VAL A 80 -5.36 -19.47 2.59
N SER A 81 -5.77 -18.86 1.48
CA SER A 81 -7.16 -18.88 1.02
C SER A 81 -7.27 -19.67 -0.27
N LYS A 82 -8.26 -20.57 -0.33
CA LYS A 82 -8.52 -21.42 -1.50
C LYS A 82 -9.77 -20.93 -2.20
N PHE A 83 -9.63 -20.47 -3.44
CA PHE A 83 -10.74 -20.07 -4.28
C PHE A 83 -10.80 -20.96 -5.52
N LYS A 84 -12.01 -21.30 -5.96
CA LYS A 84 -12.21 -22.08 -7.19
C LYS A 84 -11.98 -21.25 -8.46
N HIS A 85 -12.33 -19.97 -8.42
CA HIS A 85 -12.26 -19.07 -9.59
C HIS A 85 -11.68 -17.70 -9.21
N PRO A 86 -10.97 -17.00 -10.12
CA PRO A 86 -10.40 -15.69 -9.82
C PRO A 86 -11.48 -14.68 -9.42
N ARG A 87 -12.67 -14.79 -10.03
CA ARG A 87 -13.83 -13.93 -9.75
C ARG A 87 -14.43 -14.17 -8.36
N SER A 88 -14.08 -15.27 -7.70
CA SER A 88 -14.54 -15.58 -6.34
C SER A 88 -13.69 -14.91 -5.27
N VAL A 89 -12.57 -14.31 -5.64
CA VAL A 89 -11.72 -13.55 -4.71
C VAL A 89 -12.44 -12.24 -4.37
N PRO A 90 -12.74 -11.97 -3.09
CA PRO A 90 -13.42 -10.73 -2.71
C PRO A 90 -12.47 -9.53 -2.81
N PHE A 91 -13.01 -8.33 -2.91
CA PHE A 91 -12.19 -7.10 -2.91
C PHE A 91 -11.64 -6.73 -1.52
N ARG A 92 -12.23 -7.27 -0.44
CA ARG A 92 -11.82 -7.06 0.96
C ARG A 92 -12.22 -8.26 1.82
N THR A 93 -11.67 -8.37 3.01
CA THR A 93 -11.99 -9.44 3.97
C THR A 93 -12.21 -8.85 5.37
N PRO A 94 -12.86 -9.56 6.30
CA PRO A 94 -12.97 -9.11 7.69
C PRO A 94 -11.60 -8.80 8.32
N LYS A 95 -10.55 -9.54 7.92
CA LYS A 95 -9.18 -9.29 8.36
C LYS A 95 -8.62 -7.98 7.78
N SER A 96 -8.80 -7.70 6.49
CA SER A 96 -8.32 -6.45 5.90
C SER A 96 -9.09 -5.24 6.42
N GLU A 97 -10.36 -5.40 6.80
CA GLU A 97 -11.14 -4.37 7.49
C GLU A 97 -10.61 -4.07 8.90
N ALA A 98 -10.26 -5.12 9.67
CA ALA A 98 -9.67 -4.96 10.99
C ALA A 98 -8.31 -4.25 10.91
N ILE A 99 -7.43 -4.67 10.00
CA ILE A 99 -6.12 -4.06 9.78
C ILE A 99 -6.27 -2.60 9.31
N SER A 100 -7.18 -2.35 8.36
CA SER A 100 -7.47 -0.99 7.88
C SER A 100 -7.86 -0.05 9.03
N LYS A 101 -8.78 -0.48 9.90
CA LYS A 101 -9.19 0.31 11.08
C LYS A 101 -8.01 0.58 12.03
N ASP A 102 -7.13 -0.39 12.24
CA ASP A 102 -5.98 -0.21 13.12
C ASP A 102 -4.93 0.74 12.53
N LEU A 103 -4.63 0.60 11.22
CA LEU A 103 -3.75 1.52 10.50
C LEU A 103 -4.26 2.96 10.58
N VAL A 104 -5.56 3.19 10.36
CA VAL A 104 -6.16 4.54 10.50
C VAL A 104 -5.99 5.08 11.92
N ARG A 105 -6.20 4.25 12.96
CA ARG A 105 -5.97 4.66 14.35
C ARG A 105 -4.52 5.02 14.65
N LYS A 106 -3.58 4.48 13.88
CA LYS A 106 -2.15 4.76 13.95
C LYS A 106 -1.70 5.89 13.00
N GLY A 107 -2.62 6.71 12.50
CA GLY A 107 -2.28 7.88 11.71
C GLY A 107 -2.06 7.62 10.22
N PHE A 108 -2.12 6.37 9.76
CA PHE A 108 -2.00 6.10 8.33
C PHE A 108 -3.18 6.67 7.54
N GLN A 109 -2.85 7.19 6.37
CA GLN A 109 -3.79 7.72 5.39
C GLN A 109 -3.89 6.82 4.16
N LEU A 110 -5.06 6.82 3.52
CA LEU A 110 -5.36 6.05 2.30
C LEU A 110 -5.20 4.52 2.44
N VAL A 111 -5.45 3.99 3.64
CA VAL A 111 -5.34 2.57 3.99
C VAL A 111 -6.71 1.89 4.10
N GLY A 112 -7.59 2.11 3.12
CA GLY A 112 -8.93 1.50 3.11
C GLY A 112 -8.89 -0.05 2.98
N PRO A 113 -9.96 -0.78 3.35
CA PRO A 113 -9.93 -2.25 3.42
C PRO A 113 -9.59 -2.97 2.11
N VAL A 114 -9.93 -2.37 0.97
CA VAL A 114 -9.58 -2.89 -0.37
C VAL A 114 -8.09 -2.73 -0.65
N ILE A 115 -7.54 -1.54 -0.35
CA ILE A 115 -6.11 -1.24 -0.50
C ILE A 115 -5.29 -2.15 0.40
N VAL A 116 -5.71 -2.31 1.66
CA VAL A 116 -5.06 -3.22 2.62
C VAL A 116 -5.13 -4.66 2.13
N PHE A 117 -6.26 -5.13 1.59
CA PHE A 117 -6.34 -6.48 1.06
C PHE A 117 -5.42 -6.69 -0.14
N SER A 118 -5.39 -5.75 -1.09
CA SER A 118 -4.44 -5.77 -2.21
C SER A 118 -2.98 -5.76 -1.75
N PHE A 119 -2.65 -4.98 -0.72
CA PHE A 119 -1.32 -4.99 -0.11
C PHE A 119 -0.96 -6.35 0.51
N MET A 120 -1.89 -6.97 1.26
CA MET A 120 -1.68 -8.29 1.86
C MET A 120 -1.42 -9.36 0.80
N GLN A 121 -2.10 -9.28 -0.35
CA GLN A 121 -1.88 -10.19 -1.48
C GLN A 121 -0.51 -9.96 -2.12
N ALA A 122 -0.13 -8.70 -2.36
CA ALA A 122 1.14 -8.35 -2.99
C ALA A 122 2.37 -8.69 -2.12
N THR A 123 2.21 -8.71 -0.80
CA THR A 123 3.28 -8.97 0.18
C THR A 123 3.29 -10.39 0.74
N VAL A 124 2.48 -11.30 0.17
CA VAL A 124 2.43 -12.72 0.57
C VAL A 124 1.92 -12.94 2.01
N ILE A 125 1.38 -11.91 2.66
CA ILE A 125 0.62 -12.04 3.90
C ILE A 125 -0.63 -12.91 3.66
N VAL A 126 -1.23 -12.81 2.47
CA VAL A 126 -2.28 -13.70 1.99
C VAL A 126 -1.81 -14.40 0.72
N LEU A 127 -1.80 -15.73 0.75
CA LEU A 127 -1.59 -16.59 -0.41
C LEU A 127 -2.94 -17.03 -0.96
N LEU A 128 -3.18 -16.72 -2.24
CA LEU A 128 -4.33 -17.21 -2.98
C LEU A 128 -3.93 -18.45 -3.77
N TYR A 129 -4.53 -19.59 -3.44
CA TYR A 129 -4.42 -20.78 -4.26
C TYR A 129 -5.67 -20.96 -5.10
N MET A 130 -5.44 -21.16 -6.38
CA MET A 130 -6.44 -21.60 -7.33
C MET A 130 -6.48 -23.12 -7.26
N LEU A 131 -7.62 -23.68 -6.87
CA LEU A 131 -7.81 -25.11 -6.98
C LEU A 131 -7.87 -25.44 -8.48
N ASN A 132 -6.81 -26.05 -9.00
CA ASN A 132 -6.85 -26.68 -10.31
C ASN A 132 -7.91 -27.80 -10.25
N LEU A 133 -8.86 -27.75 -11.17
CA LEU A 133 -9.73 -28.89 -11.49
C LEU A 133 -8.96 -29.86 -12.38
#